data_AF-A0A533QA01-F1
#
_entry.id   AF-A0A533QA01-F1
#
_cell.length_a   1.000
_cell.length_b   1.000
_cell.length_c   1.000
_cell.angle_alpha   90.00
_cell.angle_beta   90.00
_cell.angle_gamma   90.00
#
_symmetry.space_group_name_H-M   'P 1'
#
loop_
_entity.id
_entity.type
_entity.pdbx_description
1 polymer ?
#
loop_
_entity_poly.entity_id
_entity_poly.type
_entity_poly.pdbx_seq_one_letter_code
_entity_poly.pdbx_strand_id
1 'polypeptide(L)'
;MVQARWGYVNRNYSLLTIAQSIGMDGHFIIEQGARTWNGLYMNFNGTAGIWRKEAIVDSGGWHYDTLTEDLDLSYRAQLKGWNTKFIFDVVAPSEIPIDVNAYKSQQHRWAKGSIQTAKKILPQVFKSKDGFMKKMQACIHLNQYMVHPMMIVLALLSYPLMFLLKPANRISVSFTMKIVWCLILLGTFAPSFLYIISQKVSCKDWLKRCIFIPALMIIGCGIAINNTKAVIEALLNMKSDFIRTPKYGVIKRDKITTIKNYALAVNLTSFGEIFLGIYCLAGFIQYLMNKEFIFGYFLLICTIGFFYIGILSFIENVKRRRAMY
;
A
#
# COMPACT_ATOMS: atom_id res chain seq x y z
N MET A 1 -11.90 -20.30 -6.78
CA MET A 1 -12.32 -19.32 -5.75
C MET A 1 -13.05 -18.17 -6.42
N VAL A 2 -14.11 -17.67 -5.78
CA VAL A 2 -14.87 -16.50 -6.27
C VAL A 2 -14.78 -15.39 -5.24
N GLN A 3 -14.43 -14.17 -5.65
CA GLN A 3 -14.33 -13.02 -4.77
C GLN A 3 -15.14 -11.84 -5.28
N ALA A 4 -15.90 -11.22 -4.38
CA ALA A 4 -16.67 -10.00 -4.60
C ALA A 4 -15.86 -8.75 -4.23
N ARG A 5 -16.29 -7.57 -4.73
CA ARG A 5 -15.64 -6.30 -4.36
C ARG A 5 -16.05 -5.85 -2.96
N TRP A 6 -15.16 -5.13 -2.27
CA TRP A 6 -15.51 -4.48 -1.01
C TRP A 6 -16.24 -3.15 -1.25
N GLY A 7 -17.25 -2.90 -0.44
CA GLY A 7 -17.83 -1.57 -0.20
C GLY A 7 -17.41 -1.07 1.18
N TYR A 8 -17.45 0.23 1.44
CA TYR A 8 -16.95 0.81 2.70
C TYR A 8 -18.02 1.62 3.40
N VAL A 9 -18.48 1.14 4.56
CA VAL A 9 -19.57 1.78 5.32
C VAL A 9 -19.15 3.11 5.92
N ASN A 10 -17.85 3.31 6.14
CA ASN A 10 -17.28 4.49 6.80
C ASN A 10 -16.40 5.32 5.86
N ARG A 11 -16.64 5.23 4.55
CA ARG A 11 -15.84 5.91 3.52
C ARG A 11 -15.63 7.40 3.82
N ASN A 12 -16.69 8.11 4.18
CA ASN A 12 -16.69 9.57 4.35
C ASN A 12 -16.41 10.02 5.79
N TYR A 13 -15.86 9.16 6.65
CA TYR A 13 -15.64 9.48 8.06
C TYR A 13 -14.48 10.48 8.30
N SER A 14 -13.37 10.31 7.61
CA SER A 14 -12.18 11.16 7.69
C SER A 14 -11.40 11.21 6.38
N LEU A 15 -10.42 12.11 6.28
CA LEU A 15 -9.51 12.15 5.12
C LEU A 15 -8.78 10.81 4.93
N LEU A 16 -8.41 10.16 6.04
CA LEU A 16 -7.77 8.85 6.06
C LEU A 16 -8.70 7.77 5.48
N THR A 17 -9.99 7.74 5.83
CA THR A 17 -10.92 6.76 5.28
C THR A 17 -11.21 6.99 3.80
N ILE A 18 -11.32 8.25 3.37
CA ILE A 18 -11.51 8.60 1.96
C ILE A 18 -10.31 8.12 1.14
N ALA A 19 -9.09 8.47 1.56
CA ALA A 19 -7.87 8.07 0.88
C ALA A 19 -7.72 6.54 0.78
N GLN A 20 -7.91 5.82 1.90
CA GLN A 20 -7.89 4.35 1.91
C GLN A 20 -8.92 3.76 0.93
N SER A 21 -10.13 4.31 0.90
CA SER A 21 -11.17 3.80 0.00
C SER A 21 -10.82 3.95 -1.48
N ILE A 22 -10.12 5.04 -1.86
CA ILE A 22 -9.64 5.25 -3.23
C ILE A 22 -8.56 4.22 -3.58
N GLY A 23 -7.61 3.98 -2.66
CA GLY A 23 -6.57 2.98 -2.86
C GLY A 23 -7.13 1.56 -3.03
N MET A 24 -8.05 1.17 -2.15
CA MET A 24 -8.70 -0.15 -2.19
C MET A 24 -9.63 -0.30 -3.41
N ASP A 25 -10.30 0.76 -3.85
CA ASP A 25 -11.04 0.76 -5.12
C ASP A 25 -10.10 0.50 -6.31
N GLY A 26 -8.90 1.08 -6.30
CA GLY A 26 -7.87 0.80 -7.32
C GLY A 26 -7.54 -0.68 -7.41
N HIS A 27 -7.28 -1.29 -6.25
CA HIS A 27 -6.99 -2.72 -6.13
C HIS A 27 -8.16 -3.60 -6.60
N PHE A 28 -9.36 -3.41 -6.06
CA PHE A 28 -10.49 -4.28 -6.39
C PHE A 28 -11.01 -4.07 -7.81
N ILE A 29 -11.13 -2.83 -8.30
CA ILE A 29 -11.78 -2.57 -9.58
C ILE A 29 -10.79 -2.76 -10.74
N ILE A 30 -9.56 -2.28 -10.61
CA ILE A 30 -8.61 -2.31 -11.73
C ILE A 30 -7.73 -3.55 -11.63
N GLU A 31 -7.07 -3.75 -10.50
CA GLU A 31 -6.03 -4.78 -10.39
C GLU A 31 -6.58 -6.21 -10.36
N GLN A 32 -7.60 -6.49 -9.53
CA GLN A 32 -8.26 -7.80 -9.47
C GLN A 32 -9.02 -8.09 -10.76
N GLY A 33 -9.68 -7.06 -11.30
CA GLY A 33 -10.34 -7.09 -12.61
C GLY A 33 -9.41 -7.52 -13.74
N ALA A 34 -8.31 -6.79 -13.89
CA ALA A 34 -7.30 -7.10 -14.90
C ALA A 34 -6.73 -8.51 -14.71
N ARG A 35 -6.49 -8.95 -13.47
CA ARG A 35 -5.96 -10.30 -13.21
C ARG A 35 -6.95 -11.39 -13.63
N THR A 36 -8.21 -11.29 -13.23
CA THR A 36 -9.22 -12.31 -13.57
C THR A 36 -9.47 -12.40 -15.08
N TRP A 37 -9.55 -11.27 -15.79
CA TRP A 37 -9.84 -11.25 -17.23
C TRP A 37 -8.67 -11.71 -18.10
N ASN A 38 -7.44 -11.56 -17.60
CA ASN A 38 -6.23 -11.97 -18.34
C ASN A 38 -5.64 -13.30 -17.86
N GLY A 39 -6.33 -14.04 -16.99
CA GLY A 39 -5.84 -15.32 -16.46
C GLY A 39 -4.54 -15.21 -15.65
N LEU A 40 -4.28 -14.04 -15.05
CA LEU A 40 -3.13 -13.80 -14.19
C LEU A 40 -3.43 -14.26 -12.76
N TYR A 41 -2.37 -14.46 -11.97
CA TYR A 41 -2.51 -14.81 -10.57
C TYR A 41 -3.29 -13.75 -9.79
N MET A 42 -4.41 -14.17 -9.21
CA MET A 42 -5.32 -13.36 -8.42
C MET A 42 -5.23 -13.74 -6.94
N ASN A 43 -5.24 -12.78 -6.02
CA ASN A 43 -5.26 -13.07 -4.59
C ASN A 43 -6.68 -12.99 -4.01
N PHE A 44 -6.97 -13.91 -3.09
CA PHE A 44 -8.04 -13.76 -2.12
C PHE A 44 -7.61 -12.76 -1.05
N ASN A 45 -8.51 -11.88 -0.63
CA ASN A 45 -8.25 -10.82 0.35
C ASN A 45 -8.83 -11.17 1.73
N GLY A 46 -8.98 -12.45 2.01
CA GLY A 46 -9.37 -12.97 3.33
C GLY A 46 -10.87 -12.91 3.64
N THR A 47 -11.66 -12.13 2.91
CA THR A 47 -13.12 -12.04 3.07
C THR A 47 -13.82 -11.72 1.74
N ALA A 48 -15.15 -11.67 1.76
CA ALA A 48 -16.00 -11.39 0.61
C ALA A 48 -15.81 -12.39 -0.55
N GLY A 49 -15.57 -13.66 -0.24
CA GLY A 49 -15.47 -14.69 -1.27
C GLY A 49 -15.78 -16.09 -0.78
N ILE A 50 -15.93 -16.99 -1.75
CA ILE A 50 -16.32 -18.38 -1.55
C ILE A 50 -15.27 -19.28 -2.18
N TRP A 51 -14.98 -20.36 -1.47
CA TRP A 51 -14.05 -21.39 -1.88
C TRP A 51 -14.75 -22.73 -2.07
N ARG A 52 -14.36 -23.46 -3.11
CA ARG A 52 -14.67 -24.88 -3.20
C ARG A 52 -13.81 -25.61 -2.16
N LYS A 53 -14.42 -26.43 -1.32
CA LYS A 53 -13.70 -27.21 -0.29
C LYS A 53 -12.55 -28.03 -0.90
N GLU A 54 -12.83 -28.71 -2.00
CA GLU A 54 -11.83 -29.50 -2.75
C GLU A 54 -10.62 -28.67 -3.17
N ALA A 55 -10.81 -27.42 -3.60
CA ALA A 55 -9.70 -26.55 -3.98
C ALA A 55 -8.80 -26.22 -2.79
N ILE A 56 -9.37 -26.01 -1.61
CA ILE A 56 -8.59 -25.78 -0.39
C ILE A 56 -7.79 -27.04 -0.03
N VAL A 57 -8.46 -28.20 0.00
CA VAL A 57 -7.85 -29.48 0.37
C VAL A 57 -6.74 -29.85 -0.59
N ASP A 58 -7.01 -29.82 -1.90
CA ASP A 58 -6.02 -30.11 -2.92
C ASP A 58 -4.84 -29.14 -2.83
N SER A 59 -5.07 -27.85 -2.59
CA SER A 59 -3.97 -26.88 -2.48
C SER A 59 -3.06 -27.08 -1.25
N GLY A 60 -3.40 -27.97 -0.33
CA GLY A 60 -2.65 -28.23 0.91
C GLY A 60 -3.18 -27.49 2.14
N GLY A 61 -4.39 -26.92 2.06
CA GLY A 61 -5.02 -26.22 3.18
C GLY A 61 -4.39 -24.86 3.51
N TRP A 62 -4.66 -24.37 4.72
CA TRP A 62 -4.15 -23.09 5.23
C TRP A 62 -2.79 -23.28 5.89
N HIS A 63 -1.81 -22.48 5.50
CA HIS A 63 -0.49 -22.50 6.13
C HIS A 63 -0.34 -21.27 7.04
N TYR A 64 0.20 -21.47 8.25
CA TYR A 64 0.39 -20.42 9.26
C TYR A 64 1.76 -19.70 9.16
N ASP A 65 2.62 -20.13 8.22
CA ASP A 65 3.98 -19.63 8.05
C ASP A 65 4.06 -18.24 7.38
N THR A 66 2.94 -17.73 6.87
CA THR A 66 2.80 -16.39 6.28
C THR A 66 1.67 -15.62 6.97
N LEU A 67 1.84 -14.31 7.19
CA LEU A 67 0.78 -13.45 7.74
C LEU A 67 -0.41 -13.18 6.79
N THR A 68 -0.29 -13.61 5.54
CA THR A 68 -1.31 -13.51 4.49
C THR A 68 -1.58 -14.91 3.94
N GLU A 69 -2.12 -15.78 4.78
CA GLU A 69 -2.46 -17.17 4.46
C GLU A 69 -3.45 -17.27 3.29
N ASP A 70 -4.28 -16.24 3.11
CA ASP A 70 -5.24 -16.05 2.02
C ASP A 70 -4.55 -15.85 0.66
N LEU A 71 -3.56 -14.97 0.60
CA LEU A 71 -2.71 -14.73 -0.57
C LEU A 71 -1.93 -15.99 -0.92
N ASP A 72 -1.31 -16.64 0.06
CA ASP A 72 -0.55 -17.89 -0.11
C ASP A 72 -1.41 -19.01 -0.69
N LEU A 73 -2.58 -19.27 -0.10
CA LEU A 73 -3.52 -20.29 -0.59
C LEU A 73 -4.00 -19.98 -2.02
N SER A 74 -4.25 -18.71 -2.33
CA SER A 74 -4.69 -18.29 -3.67
C SER A 74 -3.68 -18.60 -4.76
N TYR A 75 -2.40 -18.39 -4.49
CA TYR A 75 -1.35 -18.72 -5.44
C TYR A 75 -1.17 -20.24 -5.58
N ARG A 76 -1.14 -20.99 -4.47
CA ARG A 76 -1.02 -22.45 -4.51
C ARG A 76 -2.16 -23.10 -5.29
N ALA A 77 -3.39 -22.64 -5.10
CA ALA A 77 -4.54 -23.13 -5.84
C ALA A 77 -4.39 -22.90 -7.35
N GLN A 78 -3.98 -21.70 -7.76
CA GLN A 78 -3.80 -21.38 -9.18
C GLN A 78 -2.61 -22.14 -9.81
N LEU A 79 -1.54 -22.39 -9.05
CA LEU A 79 -0.42 -23.24 -9.48
C LEU A 79 -0.86 -24.69 -9.73
N LYS A 80 -1.90 -25.16 -9.04
CA LYS A 80 -2.56 -26.46 -9.27
C LYS A 80 -3.63 -26.44 -10.36
N GLY A 81 -3.84 -25.31 -11.04
CA GLY A 81 -4.82 -25.19 -12.12
C GLY A 81 -6.23 -24.82 -11.66
N TRP A 82 -6.44 -24.47 -10.38
CA TRP A 82 -7.74 -23.96 -9.95
C TRP A 82 -7.99 -22.55 -10.46
N ASN A 83 -9.18 -22.34 -11.02
CA ASN A 83 -9.57 -21.03 -11.52
C ASN A 83 -10.07 -20.11 -10.40
N THR A 84 -9.80 -18.82 -10.60
CA THR A 84 -10.23 -17.72 -9.74
C THR A 84 -11.11 -16.77 -10.54
N LYS A 85 -12.16 -16.22 -9.91
CA LYS A 85 -13.07 -15.27 -10.55
C LYS A 85 -13.33 -14.09 -9.63
N PHE A 86 -13.18 -12.89 -10.15
CA PHE A 86 -13.58 -11.67 -9.48
C PHE A 86 -14.95 -11.21 -9.99
N ILE A 87 -15.88 -10.88 -9.08
CA ILE A 87 -17.22 -10.41 -9.39
C ILE A 87 -17.35 -8.95 -8.98
N PHE A 88 -17.61 -8.10 -9.97
CA PHE A 88 -17.70 -6.65 -9.81
C PHE A 88 -19.05 -6.19 -9.25
N ASP A 89 -20.13 -6.87 -9.64
CA ASP A 89 -21.49 -6.40 -9.36
C ASP A 89 -21.92 -6.64 -7.91
N VAL A 90 -21.28 -7.61 -7.23
CA VAL A 90 -21.55 -7.94 -5.84
C VAL A 90 -20.65 -7.13 -4.93
N VAL A 91 -21.27 -6.31 -4.07
CA VAL A 91 -20.57 -5.47 -3.08
C VAL A 91 -20.72 -6.06 -1.70
N ALA A 92 -19.60 -6.40 -1.06
CA ALA A 92 -19.57 -6.81 0.34
C ALA A 92 -19.24 -5.59 1.23
N PRO A 93 -20.15 -5.14 2.10
CA PRO A 93 -19.89 -4.03 3.01
C PRO A 93 -18.74 -4.36 3.99
N SER A 94 -17.83 -3.42 4.17
CA SER A 94 -16.67 -3.54 5.04
C SER A 94 -16.41 -2.22 5.78
N GLU A 95 -15.68 -2.30 6.89
CA GLU A 95 -15.21 -1.13 7.64
C GLU A 95 -13.69 -1.00 7.47
N ILE A 96 -13.21 0.20 7.17
CA ILE A 96 -11.78 0.53 7.08
C ILE A 96 -11.28 1.23 8.36
N PRO A 97 -9.99 1.11 8.71
CA PRO A 97 -9.41 1.78 9.86
C PRO A 97 -9.68 3.30 9.88
N ILE A 98 -10.14 3.81 11.02
CA ILE A 98 -10.35 5.25 11.26
C ILE A 98 -9.16 5.92 11.98
N ASP A 99 -8.28 5.12 12.58
CA ASP A 99 -7.12 5.51 13.38
C ASP A 99 -5.82 5.18 12.62
N VAL A 100 -4.84 6.07 12.69
CA VAL A 100 -3.59 5.94 11.91
C VAL A 100 -2.78 4.74 12.37
N ASN A 101 -2.73 4.46 13.67
CA ASN A 101 -2.00 3.30 14.16
C ASN A 101 -2.67 1.97 13.77
N ALA A 102 -4.02 1.92 13.75
CA ALA A 102 -4.76 0.77 13.22
C ALA A 102 -4.50 0.54 11.73
N TYR A 103 -4.44 1.62 10.95
CA TYR A 103 -4.06 1.57 9.54
C TYR A 103 -2.62 1.08 9.35
N LYS A 104 -1.65 1.65 10.08
CA LYS A 104 -0.23 1.23 10.04
C LYS A 104 -0.07 -0.25 10.39
N SER A 105 -0.76 -0.74 11.42
CA SER A 105 -0.70 -2.16 11.80
C SER A 105 -1.27 -3.06 10.70
N GLN A 106 -2.39 -2.67 10.07
CA GLN A 106 -2.95 -3.42 8.95
C GLN A 106 -1.98 -3.47 7.76
N GLN A 107 -1.44 -2.32 7.36
CA GLN A 107 -0.48 -2.21 6.26
C GLN A 107 0.82 -2.97 6.54
N HIS A 108 1.30 -2.96 7.79
CA HIS A 108 2.45 -3.74 8.21
C HIS A 108 2.22 -5.25 8.00
N ARG A 109 1.06 -5.77 8.42
CA ARG A 109 0.72 -7.20 8.24
C ARG A 109 0.66 -7.57 6.76
N TRP A 110 0.00 -6.74 5.95
CA TRP A 110 -0.08 -6.98 4.50
C TRP A 110 1.29 -6.93 3.83
N ALA A 111 2.11 -5.92 4.13
CA ALA A 111 3.46 -5.81 3.59
C ALA A 111 4.34 -7.01 3.97
N LYS A 112 4.36 -7.37 5.25
CA LYS A 112 5.15 -8.49 5.75
C LYS A 112 4.69 -9.81 5.14
N GLY A 113 3.38 -10.07 5.15
CA GLY A 113 2.79 -11.30 4.60
C GLY A 113 2.99 -11.43 3.09
N SER A 114 2.87 -10.35 2.32
CA SER A 114 3.13 -10.38 0.88
C SER A 114 4.58 -10.77 0.57
N ILE A 115 5.56 -10.21 1.27
CA ILE A 115 6.98 -10.55 1.06
C ILE A 115 7.32 -11.98 1.55
N GLN A 116 6.72 -12.43 2.67
CA GLN A 116 6.84 -13.82 3.10
C GLN A 116 6.28 -14.78 2.02
N THR A 117 5.11 -14.45 1.48
CA THR A 117 4.49 -15.22 0.39
C THR A 117 5.35 -15.17 -0.87
N ALA A 118 5.92 -14.01 -1.22
CA ALA A 118 6.84 -13.86 -2.34
C ALA A 118 8.01 -14.85 -2.25
N LYS A 119 8.68 -14.90 -1.09
CA LYS A 119 9.80 -15.81 -0.84
C LYS A 119 9.41 -17.29 -0.98
N LYS A 120 8.21 -17.66 -0.52
CA LYS A 120 7.70 -19.03 -0.55
C LYS A 120 7.19 -19.47 -1.92
N ILE A 121 6.51 -18.58 -2.64
CA ILE A 121 5.72 -18.91 -3.83
C ILE A 121 6.45 -18.59 -5.14
N LEU A 122 7.24 -17.51 -5.21
CA LEU A 122 7.91 -17.14 -6.47
C LEU A 122 8.82 -18.24 -7.05
N PRO A 123 9.59 -19.01 -6.26
CA PRO A 123 10.35 -20.14 -6.80
C PRO A 123 9.46 -21.17 -7.51
N GLN A 124 8.24 -21.39 -7.03
CA GLN A 124 7.28 -22.31 -7.66
C GLN A 124 6.68 -21.70 -8.93
N VAL A 125 6.35 -20.40 -8.89
CA VAL A 125 5.88 -19.66 -10.07
C VAL A 125 6.91 -19.70 -11.20
N PHE A 126 8.21 -19.51 -10.90
CA PHE A 126 9.25 -19.55 -11.94
C PHE A 126 9.46 -20.95 -12.53
N LYS A 127 9.26 -22.00 -11.73
CA LYS A 127 9.30 -23.42 -12.17
C LYS A 127 8.05 -23.87 -12.93
N SER A 128 6.95 -23.11 -12.87
CA SER A 128 5.70 -23.45 -13.55
C SER A 128 5.82 -23.37 -15.07
N LYS A 129 4.84 -23.96 -15.78
CA LYS A 129 4.70 -23.88 -17.25
C LYS A 129 4.06 -22.58 -17.74
N ASP A 130 3.80 -21.61 -16.85
CA ASP A 130 3.18 -20.34 -17.23
C ASP A 130 4.06 -19.50 -18.16
N GLY A 131 3.42 -18.68 -18.99
CA GLY A 131 4.10 -17.73 -19.86
C GLY A 131 4.84 -16.63 -19.09
N PHE A 132 5.84 -16.02 -19.74
CA PHE A 132 6.70 -14.97 -19.17
C PHE A 132 5.91 -13.83 -18.53
N MET A 133 4.90 -13.30 -19.23
CA MET A 133 4.08 -12.19 -18.71
C MET A 133 3.38 -12.53 -17.39
N LYS A 134 2.84 -13.74 -17.25
CA LYS A 134 2.17 -14.18 -16.01
C LYS A 134 3.15 -14.33 -14.85
N LYS A 135 4.37 -14.82 -15.12
CA LYS A 135 5.46 -14.90 -14.14
C LYS A 135 5.94 -13.51 -13.70
N MET A 136 6.12 -12.58 -14.65
CA MET A 136 6.51 -11.21 -14.37
C MET A 136 5.45 -10.48 -13.52
N GLN A 137 4.17 -10.61 -13.88
CA GLN A 137 3.06 -10.03 -13.12
C GLN A 137 2.96 -10.61 -11.71
N ALA A 138 3.19 -11.92 -11.54
CA ALA A 138 3.27 -12.53 -10.21
C ALA A 138 4.44 -11.96 -9.39
N CYS A 139 5.60 -11.75 -10.00
CA CYS A 139 6.76 -11.15 -9.35
C CYS A 139 6.47 -9.71 -8.88
N ILE A 140 5.89 -8.88 -9.76
CA ILE A 140 5.50 -7.51 -9.43
C ILE A 140 4.46 -7.49 -8.31
N HIS A 141 3.42 -8.32 -8.42
CA HIS A 141 2.32 -8.36 -7.46
C HIS A 141 2.78 -8.78 -6.06
N LEU A 142 3.54 -9.87 -5.95
CA LEU A 142 4.00 -10.36 -4.64
C LEU A 142 5.04 -9.43 -3.99
N ASN A 143 5.80 -8.68 -4.79
CA ASN A 143 6.80 -7.72 -4.30
C ASN A 143 6.32 -6.26 -4.30
N GLN A 144 5.03 -5.97 -4.49
CA GLN A 144 4.54 -4.60 -4.64
C GLN A 144 4.91 -3.68 -3.46
N TYR A 145 5.01 -4.22 -2.24
CA TYR A 145 5.39 -3.47 -1.05
C TYR A 145 6.88 -3.06 -1.01
N MET A 146 7.73 -3.56 -1.91
CA MET A 146 9.10 -3.08 -2.09
C MET A 146 9.17 -1.60 -2.52
N VAL A 147 8.06 -1.04 -3.00
CA VAL A 147 7.97 0.40 -3.29
C VAL A 147 8.30 1.27 -2.07
N HIS A 148 8.00 0.83 -0.85
CA HIS A 148 8.27 1.60 0.36
C HIS A 148 9.76 1.71 0.71
N PRO A 149 10.56 0.62 0.78
CA PRO A 149 11.99 0.73 0.99
C PRO A 149 12.66 1.49 -0.17
N MET A 150 12.25 1.25 -1.42
CA MET A 150 12.77 1.98 -2.58
C MET A 150 12.48 3.48 -2.47
N MET A 151 11.29 3.86 -2.02
CA MET A 151 10.92 5.26 -1.80
C MET A 151 11.72 5.92 -0.67
N ILE A 152 12.01 5.21 0.42
CA ILE A 152 12.90 5.73 1.49
C ILE A 152 14.31 5.93 0.95
N VAL A 153 14.85 4.95 0.23
CA VAL A 153 16.17 5.06 -0.41
C VAL A 153 16.20 6.26 -1.36
N LEU A 154 15.18 6.42 -2.20
CA LEU A 154 15.06 7.58 -3.10
C LEU A 154 15.01 8.89 -2.31
N ALA A 155 14.22 8.99 -1.24
CA ALA A 155 14.14 10.18 -0.40
C ALA A 155 15.49 10.53 0.24
N LEU A 156 16.20 9.52 0.79
CA LEU A 156 17.53 9.69 1.40
C LEU A 156 18.63 10.01 0.38
N LEU A 157 18.53 9.52 -0.85
CA LEU A 157 19.49 9.83 -1.90
C LEU A 157 19.20 11.15 -2.61
N SER A 158 17.98 11.67 -2.51
CA SER A 158 17.59 12.91 -3.20
C SER A 158 18.43 14.10 -2.73
N TYR A 159 18.64 14.28 -1.43
CA TYR A 159 19.44 15.40 -0.92
C TYR A 159 20.94 15.35 -1.31
N PRO A 160 21.68 14.24 -1.12
CA PRO A 160 23.09 14.17 -1.54
C PRO A 160 23.25 14.23 -3.06
N LEU A 161 22.31 13.67 -3.84
CA LEU A 161 22.35 13.71 -5.30
C LEU A 161 22.46 15.14 -5.84
N MET A 162 21.81 16.09 -5.18
CA MET A 162 21.84 17.48 -5.58
C MET A 162 23.25 18.11 -5.51
N PHE A 163 24.11 17.67 -4.59
CA PHE A 163 25.50 18.14 -4.53
C PHE A 163 26.36 17.53 -5.65
N LEU A 164 26.06 16.28 -6.04
CA LEU A 164 26.72 15.61 -7.16
C LEU A 164 26.37 16.23 -8.51
N LEU A 165 25.17 16.81 -8.64
CA LEU A 165 24.68 17.41 -9.88
C LEU A 165 25.08 18.88 -10.06
N LYS A 166 25.77 19.51 -9.10
CA LYS A 166 25.81 20.97 -8.97
C LYS A 166 26.87 21.75 -9.78
N PRO A 167 27.98 21.19 -10.30
CA PRO A 167 28.54 21.79 -11.53
C PRO A 167 29.36 20.81 -12.38
N ALA A 168 28.72 20.16 -13.34
CA ALA A 168 29.42 19.73 -14.56
C ALA A 168 28.58 20.22 -15.74
N ASN A 169 29.02 21.35 -16.31
CA ASN A 169 28.69 21.90 -17.62
C ASN A 169 27.42 21.36 -18.30
N ARG A 170 26.40 22.23 -18.46
CA ARG A 170 25.34 22.17 -19.48
C ARG A 170 25.29 20.80 -20.16
N ILE A 171 24.85 19.78 -19.41
CA ILE A 171 24.75 18.44 -19.95
C ILE A 171 23.70 18.59 -21.03
N SER A 172 24.13 18.55 -22.30
CA SER A 172 23.20 18.38 -23.41
C SER A 172 22.26 17.27 -22.96
N VAL A 173 20.95 17.51 -22.95
CA VAL A 173 20.01 16.52 -22.42
C VAL A 173 20.14 15.30 -23.32
N SER A 174 21.03 14.39 -22.92
CA SER A 174 21.38 13.21 -23.68
C SER A 174 20.10 12.44 -23.90
N PHE A 175 20.03 11.71 -24.99
CA PHE A 175 18.90 10.82 -25.27
C PHE A 175 18.56 9.95 -24.05
N THR A 176 19.57 9.48 -23.31
CA THR A 176 19.43 8.75 -22.05
C THR A 176 18.70 9.55 -20.97
N MET A 177 19.01 10.84 -20.79
CA MET A 177 18.32 11.69 -19.81
C MET A 177 16.86 11.92 -20.19
N LYS A 178 16.54 12.05 -21.48
CA LYS A 178 15.14 12.15 -21.95
C LYS A 178 14.36 10.87 -21.64
N ILE A 179 14.97 9.70 -21.84
CA ILE A 179 14.36 8.41 -21.48
C ILE A 179 14.12 8.33 -19.98
N VAL A 180 15.11 8.68 -19.16
CA VAL A 180 14.97 8.69 -17.69
C VAL A 180 13.84 9.63 -17.26
N TRP A 181 13.77 10.83 -17.84
CA TRP A 181 12.66 11.76 -17.60
C TRP A 181 11.30 11.17 -17.97
N CYS A 182 11.18 10.52 -19.12
CA CYS A 182 9.95 9.86 -19.54
C CYS A 182 9.53 8.77 -18.55
N LEU A 183 10.46 7.93 -18.10
CA LEU A 183 10.19 6.88 -17.13
C LEU A 183 9.75 7.43 -15.76
N ILE A 184 10.36 8.53 -15.29
CA ILE A 184 9.95 9.20 -14.05
C ILE A 184 8.53 9.75 -14.16
N LEU A 185 8.19 10.40 -15.27
CA LEU A 185 6.84 10.92 -15.51
C LEU A 185 5.82 9.78 -15.56
N LEU A 186 6.10 8.72 -16.31
CA LEU A 186 5.23 7.53 -16.35
C LEU A 186 5.04 6.92 -14.97
N GLY A 187 6.11 6.73 -14.19
CA GLY A 187 6.04 6.21 -12.83
C GLY A 187 5.25 7.11 -11.86
N THR A 188 5.29 8.43 -12.06
CA THR A 188 4.58 9.41 -11.22
C THR A 188 3.08 9.48 -11.55
N PHE A 189 2.73 9.46 -12.84
CA PHE A 189 1.36 9.68 -13.29
C PHE A 189 0.55 8.39 -13.44
N ALA A 190 1.18 7.23 -13.71
CA ALA A 190 0.46 5.98 -13.91
C ALA A 190 -0.41 5.55 -12.71
N PRO A 191 0.07 5.61 -11.43
CA PRO A 191 -0.77 5.29 -10.28
C PRO A 191 -1.97 6.24 -10.16
N SER A 192 -1.75 7.54 -10.39
CA SER A 192 -2.82 8.55 -10.36
C SER A 192 -3.89 8.27 -11.42
N PHE A 193 -3.47 7.89 -12.63
CA PHE A 193 -4.39 7.49 -13.70
C PHE A 193 -5.21 6.25 -13.30
N LEU A 194 -4.57 5.23 -12.72
CA LEU A 194 -5.26 4.04 -12.21
C LEU A 194 -6.36 4.42 -11.21
N TYR A 195 -6.05 5.29 -10.25
CA TYR A 195 -7.04 5.73 -9.25
C TYR A 195 -8.17 6.56 -9.86
N ILE A 196 -7.88 7.43 -10.84
CA ILE A 196 -8.92 8.20 -11.54
C ILE A 196 -9.89 7.27 -12.25
N ILE A 197 -9.39 6.29 -13.01
CA ILE A 197 -10.23 5.32 -13.72
C ILE A 197 -11.03 4.48 -12.74
N SER A 198 -10.41 4.02 -11.66
CA SER A 198 -11.09 3.30 -10.60
C SER A 198 -12.26 4.10 -10.01
N GLN A 199 -12.06 5.38 -9.70
CA GLN A 199 -13.13 6.24 -9.18
C GLN A 199 -14.25 6.46 -10.21
N LYS A 200 -13.90 6.64 -11.49
CA LYS A 200 -14.87 6.79 -12.59
C LYS A 200 -15.79 5.58 -12.73
N VAL A 201 -15.26 4.38 -12.54
CA VAL A 201 -16.04 3.13 -12.60
C VAL A 201 -16.82 2.87 -11.30
N SER A 202 -16.23 3.21 -10.14
CA SER A 202 -16.81 2.93 -8.82
C SER A 202 -18.02 3.80 -8.47
N CYS A 203 -18.01 5.08 -8.88
CA CYS A 203 -18.85 6.12 -8.29
C CYS A 203 -19.34 7.15 -9.31
N LYS A 204 -20.59 7.62 -9.17
CA LYS A 204 -21.15 8.68 -10.03
C LYS A 204 -20.47 10.04 -9.81
N ASP A 205 -20.04 10.34 -8.59
CA ASP A 205 -19.40 11.59 -8.17
C ASP A 205 -17.86 11.57 -8.30
N TRP A 206 -17.32 10.78 -9.23
CA TRP A 206 -15.89 10.48 -9.37
C TRP A 206 -14.98 11.73 -9.44
N LEU A 207 -15.41 12.80 -10.12
CA LEU A 207 -14.64 14.04 -10.22
C LEU A 207 -14.36 14.66 -8.85
N LYS A 208 -15.36 14.68 -7.96
CA LYS A 208 -15.21 15.20 -6.59
C LYS A 208 -14.27 14.31 -5.78
N ARG A 209 -14.22 13.01 -6.07
CA ARG A 209 -13.36 12.04 -5.39
C ARG A 209 -11.91 12.15 -5.82
N CYS A 210 -11.65 12.46 -7.09
CA CYS A 210 -10.29 12.65 -7.61
C CYS A 210 -9.53 13.77 -6.88
N ILE A 211 -10.22 14.76 -6.28
CA ILE A 211 -9.62 15.82 -5.45
C ILE A 211 -8.87 15.23 -4.23
N PHE A 212 -9.21 14.03 -3.79
CA PHE A 212 -8.56 13.35 -2.65
C PHE A 212 -7.43 12.40 -3.05
N ILE A 213 -7.09 12.25 -4.33
CA ILE A 213 -5.93 11.44 -4.77
C ILE A 213 -4.60 11.96 -4.20
N PRO A 214 -4.33 13.28 -4.12
CA PRO A 214 -3.14 13.78 -3.44
C PRO A 214 -3.07 13.34 -1.97
N ALA A 215 -4.20 13.23 -1.27
CA ALA A 215 -4.24 12.74 0.10
C ALA A 215 -3.83 11.26 0.20
N LEU A 216 -4.24 10.44 -0.77
CA LEU A 216 -3.78 9.05 -0.88
C LEU A 216 -2.26 8.98 -1.09
N MET A 217 -1.69 9.81 -1.94
CA MET A 217 -0.24 9.86 -2.16
C MET A 217 0.51 10.25 -0.88
N ILE A 218 0.05 11.31 -0.20
CA ILE A 218 0.61 11.79 1.07
C ILE A 218 0.57 10.67 2.12
N ILE A 219 -0.57 10.00 2.30
CA ILE A 219 -0.72 8.91 3.27
C ILE A 219 0.16 7.71 2.89
N GLY A 220 0.22 7.36 1.60
CA GLY A 220 1.06 6.28 1.08
C GLY A 220 2.57 6.53 1.31
N CYS A 221 3.03 7.76 1.14
CA CYS A 221 4.38 8.19 1.51
C CYS A 221 4.59 8.12 3.04
N GLY A 222 3.63 8.61 3.82
CA GLY A 222 3.76 8.68 5.27
C GLY A 222 3.89 7.32 5.96
N ILE A 223 3.29 6.26 5.42
CA ILE A 223 3.42 4.89 5.98
C ILE A 223 4.69 4.15 5.54
N ALA A 224 5.58 4.79 4.77
CA ALA A 224 6.73 4.11 4.18
C ALA A 224 7.65 3.47 5.21
N ILE A 225 7.94 4.15 6.32
CA ILE A 225 8.82 3.61 7.37
C ILE A 225 8.23 2.34 7.98
N ASN A 226 6.94 2.36 8.29
CA ASN A 226 6.23 1.23 8.84
C ASN A 226 6.24 0.00 7.90
N ASN A 227 6.03 0.23 6.60
CA ASN A 227 6.02 -0.84 5.61
C ASN A 227 7.43 -1.30 5.23
N THR A 228 8.43 -0.42 5.22
CA THR A 228 9.84 -0.79 5.06
C THR A 228 10.30 -1.69 6.20
N LYS A 229 9.92 -1.37 7.45
CA LYS A 229 10.17 -2.24 8.60
C LYS A 229 9.55 -3.64 8.36
N ALA A 230 8.30 -3.70 7.93
CA ALA A 230 7.62 -4.97 7.61
C ALA A 230 8.35 -5.79 6.54
N VAL A 231 8.81 -5.15 5.48
CA VAL A 231 9.56 -5.79 4.39
C VAL A 231 10.89 -6.34 4.91
N ILE A 232 11.65 -5.56 5.67
CA ILE A 232 12.93 -5.99 6.26
C ILE A 232 12.72 -7.19 7.19
N GLU A 233 11.72 -7.12 8.07
CA GLU A 233 11.37 -8.23 8.96
C GLU A 233 11.02 -9.51 8.18
N ALA A 234 10.28 -9.41 7.07
CA ALA A 234 9.96 -10.55 6.21
C ALA A 234 11.21 -11.13 5.52
N LEU A 235 12.10 -10.27 5.00
CA LEU A 235 13.34 -10.69 4.37
C LEU A 235 14.25 -11.42 5.36
N LEU A 236 14.32 -10.94 6.61
CA LEU A 236 15.09 -11.53 7.71
C LEU A 236 14.39 -12.69 8.45
N ASN A 237 13.20 -13.13 8.00
CA ASN A 237 12.41 -14.20 8.63
C ASN A 237 12.06 -13.95 10.11
N MET A 238 11.94 -12.69 10.52
CA MET A 238 11.54 -12.35 11.88
C MET A 238 10.08 -12.75 12.12
N LYS A 239 9.81 -13.50 13.20
CA LYS A 239 8.46 -13.87 13.61
C LYS A 239 7.78 -12.68 14.29
N SER A 240 6.54 -12.38 13.90
CA SER A 240 5.69 -11.40 14.58
C SER A 240 4.28 -11.95 14.70
N ASP A 241 3.60 -11.60 15.79
CA ASP A 241 2.23 -12.01 16.02
C ASP A 241 1.24 -11.31 15.09
N PHE A 242 0.15 -12.00 14.78
CA PHE A 242 -0.96 -11.42 14.05
C PHE A 242 -1.76 -10.49 14.96
N ILE A 243 -1.49 -9.19 14.87
CA ILE A 243 -2.26 -8.20 15.63
C ILE A 243 -3.52 -7.82 14.86
N ARG A 244 -4.70 -8.13 15.44
CA ARG A 244 -6.00 -7.86 14.82
C ARG A 244 -6.24 -6.36 14.66
N THR A 245 -6.74 -5.97 13.49
CA THR A 245 -7.15 -4.59 13.23
C THR A 245 -8.48 -4.31 13.94
N PRO A 246 -8.55 -3.29 14.82
CA PRO A 246 -9.80 -2.94 15.50
C PRO A 246 -10.91 -2.59 14.50
N LYS A 247 -12.14 -3.03 14.81
CA LYS A 247 -13.38 -2.68 14.10
C LYS A 247 -14.30 -1.98 15.09
N TYR A 248 -14.77 -0.79 14.75
CA TYR A 248 -15.50 0.08 15.66
C TYR A 248 -17.00 0.17 15.32
N GLY A 249 -17.42 -0.37 14.17
CA GLY A 249 -18.81 -0.29 13.71
C GLY A 249 -19.24 1.13 13.38
N VAL A 250 -18.30 2.02 13.00
CA VAL A 250 -18.58 3.44 12.82
C VAL A 250 -19.13 3.68 11.43
N ILE A 251 -20.38 4.14 11.31
CA ILE A 251 -21.03 4.40 10.00
C ILE A 251 -21.15 5.91 9.71
N LYS A 252 -21.28 6.75 10.75
CA LYS A 252 -21.39 8.22 10.64
C LYS A 252 -20.53 8.93 11.68
N ARG A 253 -20.16 10.18 11.39
CA ARG A 253 -19.32 11.04 12.24
C ARG A 253 -19.95 11.38 13.60
N ASP A 254 -21.26 11.19 13.74
CA ASP A 254 -22.05 11.66 14.89
C ASP A 254 -22.00 10.76 16.13
N LYS A 255 -21.39 9.57 16.04
CA LYS A 255 -21.10 8.77 17.23
C LYS A 255 -19.63 8.98 17.60
N ILE A 256 -19.40 9.77 18.65
CA ILE A 256 -18.19 9.65 19.49
C ILE A 256 -18.28 8.27 20.14
N THR A 257 -17.96 7.22 19.39
CA THR A 257 -17.70 5.92 19.96
C THR A 257 -16.45 6.10 20.79
N THR A 258 -16.63 6.17 22.12
CA THR A 258 -15.58 5.90 23.09
C THR A 258 -14.72 4.76 22.53
N ILE A 259 -13.46 5.07 22.24
CA ILE A 259 -12.42 4.12 21.82
C ILE A 259 -12.22 3.19 23.01
N LYS A 260 -13.15 2.25 23.22
CA LYS A 260 -13.09 1.30 24.34
C LYS A 260 -12.12 0.19 23.95
N ASN A 261 -10.96 0.24 24.61
CA ASN A 261 -10.10 -0.87 25.00
C ASN A 261 -9.32 -1.66 23.93
N TYR A 262 -9.45 -1.37 22.63
CA TYR A 262 -8.63 -2.02 21.59
C TYR A 262 -7.65 -1.03 20.93
N ALA A 263 -6.68 -0.54 21.72
CA ALA A 263 -5.62 0.34 21.24
C ALA A 263 -4.32 -0.44 21.07
N LEU A 264 -3.75 -0.38 19.86
CA LEU A 264 -2.47 -1.02 19.53
C LEU A 264 -1.31 -0.34 20.28
N ALA A 265 -0.28 -1.12 20.63
CA ALA A 265 0.89 -0.63 21.38
C ALA A 265 1.62 0.52 20.67
N VAL A 266 2.28 1.37 21.47
CA VAL A 266 3.06 2.54 21.03
C VAL A 266 4.15 2.09 20.06
N ASN A 267 4.10 2.59 18.82
CA ASN A 267 5.10 2.26 17.82
C ASN A 267 6.15 3.39 17.78
N LEU A 268 7.41 3.07 18.10
CA LEU A 268 8.55 4.01 18.03
C LEU A 268 8.82 4.53 16.61
N THR A 269 8.16 3.97 15.60
CA THR A 269 8.24 4.42 14.20
C THR A 269 7.82 5.87 13.99
N SER A 270 6.98 6.45 14.87
CA SER A 270 6.54 7.85 14.75
C SER A 270 7.69 8.85 14.85
N PHE A 271 8.72 8.56 15.65
CA PHE A 271 9.91 9.42 15.74
C PHE A 271 10.74 9.36 14.44
N GLY A 272 10.89 8.16 13.87
CA GLY A 272 11.55 8.00 12.57
C GLY A 272 10.80 8.72 11.46
N GLU A 273 9.47 8.70 11.48
CA GLU A 273 8.62 9.46 10.54
C GLU A 273 8.86 10.96 10.67
N ILE A 274 8.82 11.52 11.88
CA ILE A 274 9.08 12.96 12.09
C ILE A 274 10.49 13.34 11.64
N PHE A 275 11.51 12.54 11.99
CA PHE A 275 12.90 12.80 11.61
C PHE A 275 13.08 12.78 10.08
N LEU A 276 12.53 11.78 9.39
CA LEU A 276 12.60 11.71 7.93
C LEU A 276 11.80 12.84 7.27
N GLY A 277 10.71 13.29 7.89
CA GLY A 277 9.97 14.49 7.49
C GLY A 277 10.84 15.76 7.53
N ILE A 278 11.60 15.97 8.61
CA ILE A 278 12.56 17.09 8.72
C ILE A 278 13.65 16.99 7.64
N TYR A 279 14.18 15.80 7.42
CA TYR A 279 15.18 15.56 6.39
C TYR A 279 14.66 15.89 4.97
N CYS A 280 13.48 15.38 4.62
CA CYS A 280 12.84 15.67 3.34
C CYS A 280 12.50 17.16 3.19
N LEU A 281 12.12 17.85 4.28
CA LEU A 281 11.85 19.28 4.27
C LEU A 281 13.12 20.08 3.94
N ALA A 282 14.24 19.75 4.58
CA ALA A 282 15.54 20.38 4.28
C ALA A 282 15.92 20.18 2.80
N GLY A 283 15.73 18.96 2.29
CA GLY A 283 15.95 18.67 0.87
C GLY A 283 15.02 19.47 -0.05
N PHE A 284 13.73 19.53 0.27
CA PHE A 284 12.75 20.30 -0.50
C PHE A 284 13.12 21.79 -0.59
N ILE A 285 13.44 22.42 0.54
CA ILE A 285 13.87 23.83 0.59
C ILE A 285 15.08 24.05 -0.32
N GLN A 286 16.05 23.15 -0.24
CA GLN A 286 17.27 23.28 -1.01
C GLN A 286 17.04 23.07 -2.52
N TYR A 287 16.18 22.13 -2.92
CA TYR A 287 15.74 21.94 -4.31
C TYR A 287 14.98 23.16 -4.84
N LEU A 288 14.15 23.79 -4.01
CA LEU A 288 13.43 25.03 -4.33
C LEU A 288 14.41 26.19 -4.58
N MET A 289 15.44 26.33 -3.74
CA MET A 289 16.49 27.36 -3.92
C MET A 289 17.27 27.18 -5.23
N ASN A 290 17.45 25.95 -5.70
CA ASN A 290 18.15 25.66 -6.96
C ASN A 290 17.24 25.65 -8.19
N LYS A 291 15.93 25.93 -8.04
CA LYS A 291 14.92 25.89 -9.13
C LYS A 291 14.77 24.51 -9.79
N GLU A 292 15.03 23.44 -9.03
CA GLU A 292 14.92 22.05 -9.48
C GLU A 292 13.61 21.43 -8.95
N PHE A 293 12.54 21.53 -9.73
CA PHE A 293 11.18 21.35 -9.22
C PHE A 293 10.70 19.90 -9.09
N ILE A 294 11.20 18.96 -9.91
CA ILE A 294 10.61 17.62 -9.98
C ILE A 294 10.93 16.80 -8.72
N PHE A 295 12.21 16.76 -8.32
CA PHE A 295 12.60 16.14 -7.04
C PHE A 295 12.07 16.93 -5.84
N GLY A 296 11.95 18.26 -5.96
CA GLY A 296 11.31 19.09 -4.96
C GLY A 296 9.86 18.66 -4.67
N TYR A 297 9.05 18.44 -5.71
CA TYR A 297 7.66 18.01 -5.53
C TYR A 297 7.53 16.64 -4.85
N PHE A 298 8.36 15.67 -5.25
CA PHE A 298 8.42 14.37 -4.57
C PHE A 298 8.77 14.52 -3.08
N LEU A 299 9.80 15.30 -2.75
CA LEU A 299 10.21 15.55 -1.37
C LEU A 299 9.14 16.30 -0.57
N LEU A 300 8.36 17.19 -1.20
CA LEU A 300 7.24 17.87 -0.56
C LEU A 300 6.14 16.87 -0.16
N ILE A 301 5.75 15.96 -1.05
CA ILE A 301 4.76 14.92 -0.73
C ILE A 301 5.26 14.04 0.42
N CYS A 302 6.52 13.60 0.36
CA CYS A 302 7.15 12.83 1.42
C CYS A 302 7.15 13.58 2.76
N THR A 303 7.51 14.88 2.74
CA THR A 303 7.52 15.74 3.93
C THR A 303 6.15 15.81 4.59
N ILE A 304 5.12 16.15 3.82
CA ILE A 304 3.75 16.26 4.32
C ILE A 304 3.27 14.88 4.83
N GLY A 305 3.56 13.81 4.10
CA GLY A 305 3.18 12.45 4.48
C GLY A 305 3.80 12.00 5.80
N PHE A 306 5.11 12.16 5.94
CA PHE A 306 5.84 11.78 7.14
C PHE A 306 5.42 12.58 8.37
N PHE A 307 5.22 13.90 8.23
CA PHE A 307 4.68 14.69 9.34
C PHE A 307 3.24 14.32 9.67
N TYR A 308 2.36 14.14 8.66
CA TYR A 308 0.97 13.80 8.87
C TYR A 308 0.82 12.48 9.64
N ILE A 309 1.49 11.41 9.18
CA ILE A 309 1.43 10.10 9.83
C ILE A 309 2.17 10.12 11.19
N GLY A 310 3.36 10.73 11.26
CA GLY A 310 4.15 10.78 12.48
C GLY A 310 3.47 11.55 13.62
N ILE A 311 2.92 12.74 13.32
CA ILE A 311 2.23 13.59 14.30
C ILE A 311 0.92 12.94 14.74
N LEU A 312 0.09 12.42 13.82
CA LEU A 312 -1.16 11.77 14.19
C LEU A 312 -0.92 10.52 15.03
N SER A 313 0.06 9.70 14.65
CA SER A 313 0.48 8.53 15.42
C SER A 313 0.92 8.93 16.83
N PHE A 314 1.70 10.03 16.97
CA PHE A 314 2.11 10.56 18.27
C PHE A 314 0.93 11.08 19.11
N ILE A 315 0.03 11.88 18.53
CA ILE A 315 -1.16 12.41 19.22
C ILE A 315 -2.05 11.25 19.72
N GLU A 316 -2.30 10.26 18.87
CA GLU A 316 -3.06 9.06 19.26
C GLU A 316 -2.37 8.32 20.42
N ASN A 317 -1.05 8.18 20.39
CA ASN A 317 -0.28 7.56 21.49
C ASN A 317 -0.39 8.34 22.80
N VAL A 318 -0.33 9.68 22.77
CA VAL A 318 -0.47 10.53 23.96
C VAL A 318 -1.89 10.47 24.52
N LYS A 319 -2.91 10.55 23.66
CA LYS A 319 -4.32 10.41 24.07
C LYS A 319 -4.58 9.06 24.73
N ARG A 320 -3.95 7.98 24.23
CA ARG A 320 -4.05 6.63 24.82
C ARG A 320 -3.39 6.55 26.20
N ARG A 321 -2.19 7.10 26.38
CA ARG A 321 -1.53 7.12 27.70
C ARG A 321 -2.40 7.82 28.74
N ARG A 322 -3.00 8.96 28.39
CA ARG A 322 -3.91 9.71 29.28
C ARG A 322 -5.23 8.99 29.60
N ALA A 323 -5.65 8.01 28.81
CA ALA A 323 -6.87 7.24 29.05
C ALA A 323 -6.64 5.95 29.87
N MET A 324 -5.37 5.56 30.08
CA MET A 324 -4.98 4.41 30.91
C MET A 324 -4.66 4.78 32.37
N TYR A 325 -4.57 6.08 32.67
CA TYR A 325 -4.44 6.64 34.02
C TYR A 325 -5.73 7.39 34.37
#